data_AF-T1BPB2-F1
#
_entry.id   AF-T1BPB2-F1
#
_cell.length_a   1.000
_cell.length_b   1.000
_cell.length_c   1.000
_cell.angle_alpha   90.00
_cell.angle_beta   90.00
_cell.angle_gamma   90.00
#
_symmetry.space_group_name_H-M   'P 1'
#
loop_
_entity.id
_entity.type
_entity.pdbx_description
1 polymer ?
#
loop_
_entity_poly.entity_id
_entity_poly.type
_entity_poly.pdbx_seq_one_letter_code
_entity_poly.pdbx_strand_id
1 'polypeptide(L)'
;MKIMDKLKEIDPMIDWGSLRPIVKKLFRNDTGKGGRPNIDETVMIKTLFLQSIYNLSDESMERELHDRISFRNFLNYPEIMPDSRTIWLFRERLSNTGTDKKIWKHIWKQLEDRGIVIKSGIIQDATFIESDPGKHGKKKPHVPVDLKTPEMTEENSADSKE
;
A
#
# COMPACT_ATOMS: atom_id res chain seq x y z
N MET A 1 -5.84 16.18 -16.97
CA MET A 1 -6.73 15.03 -16.75
C MET A 1 -5.93 13.75 -17.02
N LYS A 2 -5.29 13.12 -16.02
CA LYS A 2 -4.37 11.97 -16.27
C LYS A 2 -3.98 11.14 -15.03
N ILE A 3 -4.79 11.17 -13.95
CA ILE A 3 -4.53 10.40 -12.72
C ILE A 3 -5.56 9.28 -12.53
N MET A 4 -6.81 9.48 -12.95
CA MET A 4 -7.85 8.44 -12.88
C MET A 4 -7.52 7.23 -13.74
N ASP A 5 -6.90 7.45 -14.90
CA ASP A 5 -6.55 6.39 -15.85
C ASP A 5 -5.44 5.49 -15.29
N LYS A 6 -4.45 6.09 -14.61
CA LYS A 6 -3.31 5.37 -14.03
C LYS A 6 -3.72 4.31 -13.01
N LEU A 7 -4.66 4.61 -12.12
CA LEU A 7 -5.14 3.63 -11.13
C LEU A 7 -5.92 2.48 -11.77
N LYS A 8 -6.67 2.76 -12.83
CA LYS A 8 -7.39 1.73 -13.60
C LYS A 8 -6.43 0.82 -14.38
N GLU A 9 -5.29 1.34 -14.80
CA GLU A 9 -4.22 0.56 -15.44
C GLU A 9 -3.48 -0.32 -14.42
N ILE A 10 -3.13 0.21 -13.24
CA ILE A 10 -2.39 -0.52 -12.20
C ILE A 10 -3.22 -1.61 -11.54
N ASP A 11 -4.52 -1.39 -11.30
CA ASP A 11 -5.36 -2.33 -10.55
C ASP A 11 -5.32 -3.78 -11.10
N PRO A 12 -5.50 -4.04 -12.43
CA PRO A 12 -5.39 -5.38 -12.99
C PRO A 12 -3.95 -5.91 -13.10
N MET A 13 -2.95 -5.07 -12.82
CA MET A 13 -1.54 -5.46 -12.85
C MET A 13 -1.10 -6.20 -11.58
N ILE A 14 -1.87 -6.05 -10.50
CA ILE A 14 -1.58 -6.67 -9.22
C ILE A 14 -2.68 -7.68 -8.90
N ASP A 15 -2.30 -8.94 -8.73
CA ASP A 15 -3.13 -9.98 -8.13
C ASP A 15 -3.24 -9.72 -6.62
N TRP A 16 -4.20 -8.90 -6.24
CA TRP A 16 -4.52 -8.63 -4.83
C TRP A 16 -5.02 -9.86 -4.07
N GLY A 17 -5.58 -10.86 -4.77
CA GLY A 17 -6.08 -12.10 -4.19
C GLY A 17 -4.94 -12.92 -3.60
N SER A 18 -3.80 -12.98 -4.28
CA SER A 18 -2.57 -13.66 -3.80
C SER A 18 -2.03 -13.11 -2.47
N LEU A 19 -2.35 -11.86 -2.12
CA LEU A 19 -1.90 -11.19 -0.89
C LEU A 19 -2.82 -11.48 0.30
N ARG A 20 -4.09 -11.87 0.06
CA ARG A 20 -5.07 -12.16 1.14
C ARG A 20 -4.59 -13.22 2.12
N PRO A 21 -4.02 -14.38 1.70
CA PRO A 21 -3.56 -15.40 2.64
C PRO A 21 -2.41 -14.94 3.54
N ILE A 22 -1.64 -13.95 3.10
CA ILE A 22 -0.53 -13.36 3.87
C ILE A 22 -1.11 -12.53 5.02
N VAL A 23 -2.15 -11.73 4.74
CA VAL A 23 -2.80 -10.84 5.71
C VAL A 23 -3.78 -11.57 6.62
N LYS A 24 -4.51 -12.57 6.11
CA LYS A 24 -5.49 -13.33 6.88
C LYS A 24 -4.89 -13.96 8.15
N LYS A 25 -3.62 -14.37 8.09
CA LYS A 25 -2.87 -14.92 9.24
C LYS A 25 -2.65 -13.93 10.39
N LEU A 26 -2.90 -12.64 10.17
CA LEU A 26 -2.73 -11.58 11.16
C LEU A 26 -3.96 -11.36 12.02
N PHE A 27 -5.14 -11.74 11.52
CA PHE A 27 -6.39 -11.64 12.26
C PHE A 27 -6.60 -12.93 13.03
N ARG A 28 -6.71 -12.82 14.36
CA ARG A 28 -6.98 -13.95 15.29
C ARG A 28 -8.48 -14.14 15.54
N ASN A 29 -9.32 -13.56 14.68
CA ASN A 29 -10.74 -13.33 14.91
C ASN A 29 -11.61 -14.49 14.41
N ASP A 30 -10.98 -15.60 14.01
CA ASP A 30 -11.55 -16.87 13.60
C ASP A 30 -12.02 -17.74 14.80
N THR A 31 -11.75 -17.30 16.03
CA THR A 31 -12.33 -17.91 17.24
C THR A 31 -13.71 -17.33 17.55
N GLY A 32 -14.72 -18.18 17.79
CA GLY A 32 -16.15 -17.87 17.94
C GLY A 32 -16.60 -16.94 19.10
N LYS A 33 -15.73 -16.07 19.62
CA LYS A 33 -16.06 -14.96 20.53
C LYS A 33 -15.75 -13.64 19.79
N GLY A 34 -16.56 -13.37 18.77
CA GLY A 34 -16.26 -12.39 17.72
C GLY A 34 -16.49 -10.92 18.10
N GLY A 35 -15.53 -10.08 17.70
CA GLY A 35 -15.75 -8.64 17.51
C GLY A 35 -16.32 -8.33 16.11
N ARG A 36 -16.51 -7.04 15.80
CA ARG A 36 -16.96 -6.56 14.48
C ARG A 36 -16.10 -7.20 13.36
N PRO A 37 -16.70 -7.65 12.25
CA PRO A 37 -15.92 -8.14 11.10
C PRO A 37 -14.85 -7.13 10.71
N ASN A 38 -13.63 -7.59 10.48
CA ASN A 38 -12.58 -6.71 9.97
C ASN A 38 -12.95 -6.22 8.56
N ILE A 39 -12.51 -5.01 8.21
CA ILE A 39 -12.56 -4.55 6.82
C ILE A 39 -11.83 -5.57 5.95
N ASP A 40 -12.34 -5.79 4.73
CA ASP A 40 -11.76 -6.73 3.77
C ASP A 40 -10.25 -6.49 3.59
N GLU A 41 -9.48 -7.58 3.60
CA GLU A 41 -8.02 -7.50 3.60
C GLU A 41 -7.48 -6.87 2.31
N THR A 42 -8.13 -7.10 1.18
CA THR A 42 -7.76 -6.46 -0.08
C THR A 42 -7.98 -4.95 0.00
N VAL A 43 -9.07 -4.48 0.61
CA VAL A 43 -9.32 -3.05 0.81
C VAL A 43 -8.19 -2.43 1.62
N MET A 44 -7.80 -3.05 2.73
CA MET A 44 -6.71 -2.53 3.57
C MET A 44 -5.36 -2.50 2.85
N ILE A 45 -5.02 -3.55 2.09
CA ILE A 45 -3.78 -3.59 1.30
C ILE A 45 -3.79 -2.53 0.20
N LYS A 46 -4.91 -2.37 -0.52
CA LYS A 46 -5.06 -1.34 -1.55
C LYS A 46 -4.98 0.06 -0.96
N THR A 47 -5.52 0.28 0.24
CA THR A 47 -5.40 1.57 0.94
C THR A 47 -3.94 1.89 1.27
N LEU A 48 -3.17 0.93 1.81
CA LEU A 48 -1.73 1.14 2.03
C LEU A 48 -0.97 1.35 0.71
N PHE A 49 -1.36 0.65 -0.35
CA PHE A 49 -0.80 0.87 -1.68
C PHE A 49 -1.03 2.30 -2.14
N LEU A 50 -2.27 2.80 -2.13
CA LEU A 50 -2.61 4.19 -2.45
C LEU A 50 -1.79 5.17 -1.58
N GLN A 51 -1.75 4.92 -0.27
CA GLN A 51 -1.00 5.76 0.65
C GLN A 51 0.48 5.86 0.27
N SER A 52 1.11 4.75 -0.12
CA SER A 52 2.52 4.71 -0.53
C SER A 52 2.79 5.47 -1.83
N ILE A 53 1.93 5.31 -2.84
CA ILE A 53 2.15 5.89 -4.17
C ILE A 53 1.77 7.38 -4.23
N TYR A 54 0.85 7.84 -3.38
CA TYR A 54 0.49 9.25 -3.25
C TYR A 54 1.22 9.96 -2.10
N ASN A 55 2.03 9.25 -1.32
CA ASN A 55 2.76 9.76 -0.15
C ASN A 55 1.84 10.49 0.85
N LEU A 56 0.74 9.84 1.24
CA LEU A 56 -0.29 10.43 2.11
C LEU A 56 -0.08 10.04 3.57
N SER A 57 -0.41 10.95 4.50
CA SER A 57 -0.61 10.59 5.91
C SER A 57 -1.90 9.79 6.09
N ASP A 58 -2.12 9.19 7.26
CA ASP A 58 -3.35 8.43 7.54
C ASP A 58 -4.60 9.30 7.47
N GLU A 59 -4.53 10.50 8.04
CA GLU A 59 -5.61 11.49 7.98
C GLU A 59 -5.87 11.98 6.55
N SER A 60 -4.80 12.20 5.78
CA SER A 60 -4.94 12.60 4.38
C SER A 60 -5.53 11.46 3.55
N MET A 61 -5.12 10.21 3.81
CA MET A 61 -5.67 9.04 3.13
C MET A 61 -7.16 8.89 3.42
N GLU A 62 -7.59 8.99 4.68
CA GLU A 62 -9.00 8.99 5.07
C GLU A 62 -9.79 10.06 4.31
N ARG A 63 -9.32 11.32 4.34
CA ARG A 63 -9.95 12.43 3.61
C ARG A 63 -10.08 12.12 2.11
N GLU A 64 -9.01 11.64 1.49
CA GLU A 64 -8.99 11.35 0.05
C GLU A 64 -9.89 10.16 -0.33
N LEU A 65 -10.09 9.18 0.56
CA LEU A 65 -11.09 8.12 0.37
C LEU A 65 -12.51 8.68 0.36
N HIS A 66 -12.78 9.71 1.16
CA HIS A 66 -14.06 10.41 1.16
C HIS A 66 -14.20 11.40 -0.01
N ASP A 67 -13.13 11.99 -0.53
CA ASP A 67 -13.29 13.04 -1.53
C ASP A 67 -13.12 12.55 -2.97
N ARG A 68 -12.31 11.49 -3.20
CA ARG A 68 -11.92 11.09 -4.56
C ARG A 68 -12.59 9.82 -5.04
N ILE A 69 -13.47 9.99 -6.03
CA ILE A 69 -14.12 8.88 -6.75
C ILE A 69 -13.10 7.89 -7.31
N SER A 70 -11.94 8.35 -7.78
CA SER A 70 -10.89 7.45 -8.30
C SER A 70 -10.35 6.48 -7.25
N PHE A 71 -10.23 6.91 -6.00
CA PHE A 71 -9.76 6.05 -4.91
C PHE A 71 -10.84 5.05 -4.52
N ARG A 72 -12.09 5.51 -4.39
CA ARG A 72 -13.22 4.63 -4.13
C ARG A 72 -13.39 3.57 -5.23
N ASN A 73 -13.21 3.96 -6.49
CA ASN A 73 -13.24 3.04 -7.63
C ASN A 73 -12.10 2.01 -7.55
N PHE A 74 -10.88 2.43 -7.22
CA PHE A 74 -9.75 1.52 -7.03
C PHE A 74 -9.98 0.51 -5.88
N LEU A 75 -10.65 0.95 -4.81
CA LEU A 75 -11.06 0.08 -3.71
C LEU A 75 -12.31 -0.78 -4.01
N ASN A 76 -12.91 -0.64 -5.19
CA ASN A 76 -14.15 -1.31 -5.58
C ASN A 76 -15.33 -1.01 -4.64
N TYR A 77 -15.47 0.27 -4.23
CA TYR A 77 -16.58 0.79 -3.43
C TYR A 77 -16.94 -0.08 -2.21
N PRO A 78 -16.01 -0.24 -1.23
CA PRO A 78 -16.30 -1.00 -0.03
C PRO A 78 -17.44 -0.34 0.76
N GLU A 79 -18.23 -1.17 1.44
CA GLU A 79 -19.32 -0.70 2.32
C GLU A 79 -18.79 0.17 3.47
N ILE A 80 -17.59 -0.14 3.96
CA ILE A 80 -16.92 0.58 5.04
C ILE A 80 -15.56 1.06 4.53
N MET A 81 -15.34 2.38 4.56
CA MET A 81 -14.04 2.98 4.32
C MET A 81 -13.19 2.94 5.60
N PRO A 82 -11.90 2.60 5.51
CA PRO A 82 -11.02 2.67 6.66
C PRO A 82 -10.75 4.11 7.06
N ASP A 83 -10.93 4.41 8.35
CA ASP A 83 -10.49 5.66 8.94
C ASP A 83 -8.96 5.63 9.22
N SER A 84 -8.40 6.79 9.50
CA SER A 84 -6.97 6.99 9.81
C SER A 84 -6.47 6.04 10.90
N ARG A 85 -7.25 5.86 11.97
CA ARG A 85 -6.92 4.95 13.08
C ARG A 85 -6.87 3.49 12.63
N THR A 86 -7.80 3.07 11.77
CA THR A 86 -7.86 1.71 11.22
C THR A 86 -6.67 1.43 10.31
N ILE A 87 -6.28 2.42 9.49
CA ILE A 87 -5.08 2.35 8.64
C ILE A 87 -3.83 2.19 9.52
N TRP A 88 -3.70 3.04 10.55
CA TRP A 88 -2.59 2.99 11.49
C TRP A 88 -2.46 1.64 12.19
N LEU A 89 -3.55 1.15 12.82
CA LEU A 89 -3.59 -0.16 13.51
C LEU A 89 -3.21 -1.31 12.59
N PHE A 90 -3.64 -1.25 11.33
CA PHE A 90 -3.31 -2.28 10.35
C PHE A 90 -1.82 -2.28 10.00
N ARG A 91 -1.23 -1.11 9.77
CA ARG A 91 0.21 -0.98 9.52
C ARG A 91 1.03 -1.41 10.73
N GLU A 92 0.63 -1.02 11.93
CA GLU A 92 1.29 -1.43 13.18
C GLU A 92 1.33 -2.96 13.30
N ARG A 93 0.20 -3.65 13.08
CA ARG A 93 0.13 -5.12 13.07
C ARG A 93 1.03 -5.76 12.01
N LEU A 94 1.08 -5.17 10.81
CA LEU A 94 1.94 -5.66 9.74
C LEU A 94 3.42 -5.53 10.10
N SER A 95 3.82 -4.40 10.68
CA SER A 95 5.19 -4.14 11.14
C SER A 95 5.59 -5.10 12.25
N ASN A 96 4.75 -5.26 13.28
CA ASN A 96 5.01 -6.13 14.42
C ASN A 96 5.18 -7.61 14.05
N THR A 97 4.64 -8.03 12.89
CA THR A 97 4.75 -9.41 12.39
C THR A 97 5.77 -9.56 11.26
N GLY A 98 6.41 -8.47 10.82
CA GLY A 98 7.30 -8.46 9.65
C GLY A 98 6.62 -8.85 8.34
N THR A 99 5.30 -8.72 8.29
CA THR A 99 4.47 -9.14 7.15
C THR A 99 4.36 -8.05 6.10
N ASP A 100 4.52 -6.79 6.51
CA ASP A 100 4.71 -5.62 5.66
C ASP A 100 5.72 -5.87 4.53
N LYS A 101 6.93 -6.35 4.88
CA LYS A 101 8.01 -6.61 3.92
C LYS A 101 7.63 -7.67 2.90
N LYS A 102 6.85 -8.68 3.31
CA LYS A 102 6.39 -9.76 2.43
C LYS A 102 5.36 -9.25 1.43
N ILE A 103 4.41 -8.43 1.88
CA ILE A 103 3.39 -7.83 1.02
C ILE A 103 4.05 -6.94 -0.02
N TRP A 104 4.91 -6.00 0.41
CA TRP A 104 5.58 -5.09 -0.50
C TRP A 104 6.46 -5.82 -1.51
N LYS A 105 7.27 -6.78 -1.06
CA LYS A 105 8.08 -7.60 -1.97
C LYS A 105 7.22 -8.31 -3.01
N HIS A 106 6.04 -8.79 -2.63
CA HIS A 106 5.16 -9.49 -3.54
C HIS A 106 4.50 -8.54 -4.55
N ILE A 107 4.01 -7.38 -4.12
CA ILE A 107 3.49 -6.33 -5.01
C ILE A 107 4.56 -5.88 -6.01
N TRP A 108 5.75 -5.54 -5.53
CA TRP A 108 6.83 -5.05 -6.38
C TRP A 108 7.29 -6.09 -7.40
N LYS A 109 7.37 -7.37 -6.99
CA LYS A 109 7.68 -8.45 -7.91
C LYS A 109 6.66 -8.57 -9.04
N GLN A 110 5.37 -8.48 -8.73
CA GLN A 110 4.34 -8.58 -9.77
C GLN A 110 4.38 -7.41 -10.77
N LEU A 111 4.73 -6.21 -10.30
CA LEU A 111 4.92 -5.04 -11.17
C LEU A 111 6.19 -5.17 -12.02
N GLU A 112 7.28 -5.64 -11.43
CA GLU A 112 8.56 -5.88 -12.13
C GLU A 112 8.43 -6.96 -13.21
N ASP A 113 7.72 -8.06 -12.91
CA ASP A 113 7.44 -9.14 -13.87
C ASP A 113 6.64 -8.65 -15.09
N ARG A 114 5.96 -7.49 -14.97
CA ARG A 114 5.23 -6.81 -16.04
C ARG A 114 5.99 -5.62 -16.66
N GLY A 115 7.26 -5.43 -16.29
CA GLY A 115 8.11 -4.36 -16.83
C GLY A 115 7.81 -2.97 -16.27
N ILE A 116 7.08 -2.88 -15.15
CA ILE A 116 6.63 -1.62 -14.55
C ILE A 116 7.53 -1.25 -13.39
N VAL A 117 8.15 -0.07 -13.50
CA VAL A 117 8.93 0.52 -12.41
C VAL A 117 8.16 1.70 -11.84
N ILE A 118 7.68 1.58 -10.61
CA ILE A 118 7.12 2.71 -9.86
C ILE A 118 8.26 3.35 -9.08
N LYS A 119 8.65 4.58 -9.43
CA LYS A 119 9.54 5.37 -8.59
C LYS A 119 8.72 5.95 -7.43
N SER A 120 9.15 5.66 -6.20
CA SER A 120 8.64 6.36 -5.01
C SER A 120 9.00 7.83 -5.11
N GLY A 121 8.00 8.68 -4.93
CA GLY A 121 8.00 10.11 -5.24
C GLY A 121 6.60 10.44 -5.73
N ILE A 122 5.92 11.34 -5.01
CA ILE A 122 4.54 11.82 -5.23
C ILE A 122 4.09 11.54 -6.68
N ILE A 123 3.04 10.73 -6.90
CA ILE A 123 2.53 10.35 -8.25
C ILE A 123 2.38 11.51 -9.25
N GLN A 124 2.37 12.75 -8.76
CA GLN A 124 2.51 13.95 -9.56
C GLN A 124 3.71 13.89 -10.55
N ASP A 125 4.82 13.22 -10.20
CA ASP A 125 6.02 13.05 -11.05
C ASP A 125 6.35 11.58 -11.44
N ALA A 126 5.48 10.61 -11.10
CA ALA A 126 5.70 9.22 -11.50
C ALA A 126 5.56 9.05 -13.03
N THR A 127 6.71 8.88 -13.69
CA THR A 127 6.81 8.59 -15.12
C THR A 127 6.86 7.07 -15.29
N PHE A 128 5.85 6.50 -15.95
CA PHE A 128 5.89 5.10 -16.39
C PHE A 128 6.96 4.99 -17.47
N ILE A 129 8.03 4.29 -17.16
CA ILE A 129 8.99 3.88 -18.18
C ILE A 129 8.56 2.46 -18.56
N GLU A 130 7.82 2.33 -19.66
CA GLU A 130 7.73 1.04 -20.35
C GLU A 130 9.16 0.66 -20.73
N SER A 131 9.65 -0.42 -20.12
CA SER A 131 10.98 -0.91 -20.42
C SER A 131 10.94 -1.57 -21.79
N ASP A 132 11.33 -0.83 -22.84
CA ASP A 132 11.63 -1.40 -24.15
C ASP A 132 12.72 -2.46 -23.96
N PRO A 133 12.47 -3.76 -24.25
CA PRO A 133 13.50 -4.78 -24.20
C PRO A 133 14.38 -4.63 -25.45
N GLY A 134 15.12 -3.53 -25.52
CA GLY A 134 16.07 -3.24 -26.58
C GLY A 134 17.07 -4.38 -26.71
N LYS A 135 17.17 -4.93 -27.93
CA LYS A 135 18.12 -5.98 -28.31
C LYS A 135 19.55 -5.58 -27.91
N HIS A 136 20.22 -6.49 -27.20
CA HIS A 136 21.63 -6.47 -26.78
C HIS A 136 22.03 -5.44 -25.71
N GLY A 137 22.28 -5.93 -24.48
CA GLY A 137 23.09 -5.20 -23.52
C GLY A 137 22.86 -5.64 -22.08
N LYS A 138 23.71 -6.56 -21.61
CA LYS A 138 24.00 -6.95 -20.20
C LYS A 138 23.05 -6.39 -19.13
N LYS A 139 22.31 -7.29 -18.45
CA LYS A 139 21.62 -7.01 -17.18
C LYS A 139 22.56 -6.29 -16.22
N LYS A 140 22.40 -4.98 -16.05
CA LYS A 140 23.01 -4.28 -14.92
C LYS A 140 22.15 -4.60 -13.69
N PRO A 141 22.72 -5.08 -12.58
CA PRO A 141 21.98 -5.18 -11.35
C PRO A 141 21.59 -3.76 -10.92
N HIS A 142 20.30 -3.45 -10.89
CA HIS A 142 19.83 -2.20 -10.32
C HIS A 142 19.70 -2.38 -8.81
N VAL A 143 20.45 -1.58 -8.08
CA VAL A 143 20.44 -1.49 -6.62
C VAL A 143 19.02 -1.07 -6.21
N PRO A 144 18.36 -1.76 -5.26
CA PRO A 144 17.10 -1.28 -4.70
C PRO A 144 17.34 0.14 -4.17
N VAL A 145 16.69 1.13 -4.77
CA VAL A 145 16.63 2.46 -4.18
C VAL A 145 15.94 2.28 -2.84
N ASP A 146 16.66 2.62 -1.78
CA ASP A 146 16.27 2.42 -0.39
C ASP A 146 14.77 2.64 -0.19
N LEU A 147 14.05 1.52 -0.01
CA LEU A 147 12.83 1.52 0.76
C LEU A 147 13.24 1.96 2.16
N LYS A 148 13.27 3.28 2.40
CA LYS A 148 13.13 3.78 3.75
C LYS A 148 11.81 3.21 4.24
N THR A 149 11.93 2.13 5.00
CA THR A 149 10.93 1.75 6.01
C THR A 149 10.63 3.07 6.73
N PRO A 150 9.36 3.50 6.85
CA PRO A 150 9.07 4.74 7.55
C PRO A 150 9.74 4.65 8.93
N GLU A 151 10.80 5.43 9.12
CA GLU A 151 11.39 5.65 10.43
C GLU A 151 10.28 6.26 11.26
N MET A 152 9.76 5.47 12.20
CA MET A 152 8.89 5.99 13.24
C MET A 152 9.77 6.93 14.07
N THR A 153 9.61 8.23 13.89
CA THR A 153 10.14 9.20 14.84
C THR A 153 9.43 8.96 16.16
N GLU A 154 10.20 8.49 17.14
CA GLU A 154 9.82 8.45 18.55
C GLU A 154 9.47 9.88 19.00
N GLU A 155 8.18 10.20 19.08
CA GLU A 155 7.74 11.30 19.94
C GLU A 155 7.88 10.83 21.38
N ASN A 156 8.99 11.23 22.00
CA ASN A 156 9.18 11.12 23.43
C ASN A 156 8.16 12.02 24.15
N SER A 157 7.15 11.39 24.74
CA SER A 157 6.42 11.94 25.88
C SER A 157 7.31 11.85 27.13
N ALA A 158 7.76 12.99 27.66
CA ALA A 158 7.93 13.27 29.09
C ALA A 158 8.62 14.64 29.25
N ASP A 159 7.95 15.62 29.85
CA ASP A 159 8.14 15.81 31.29
C ASP A 159 7.01 16.66 31.89
N SER A 160 6.54 16.21 33.05
CA SER A 160 5.71 16.95 33.98
C SER A 160 6.57 17.23 35.20
N LYS A 161 6.88 18.51 35.43
CA LYS A 161 7.31 19.21 36.66
C LYS A 161 8.02 20.48 36.16
N GLU A 162 7.60 21.67 36.53
CA GLU A 162 7.46 22.20 37.88
C GLU A 162 6.52 23.42 37.90
#